data_AF-A0A397SK13-F1
#
_entry.id   AF-A0A397SK13-F1
#
_cell.length_a   1.000
_cell.length_b   1.000
_cell.length_c   1.000
_cell.angle_alpha   90.00
_cell.angle_beta   90.00
_cell.angle_gamma   90.00
#
_symmetry.space_group_name_H-M   'P 1'
#
loop_
_entity.id
_entity.type
_entity.pdbx_description
1 polymer ?
#
loop_
_entity_poly.entity_id
_entity_poly.type
_entity_poly.pdbx_seq_one_letter_code
_entity_poly.pdbx_strand_id
1 'polypeptide(L)' 'MKWIPYSKFTNVQKISEGGFGIIYRATWLVSKDDFRDMDKSETIILKRFKNSQGKISKDFLNE' A
#
# COMPACT_ATOMS: atom_id res chain seq x y z
N MET A 1 -8.56 6.32 13.17
CA MET A 1 -7.98 5.68 11.96
C MET A 1 -6.99 6.66 11.36
N LYS A 2 -5.79 6.20 10.97
CA LYS A 2 -4.78 7.04 10.32
C LYS A 2 -4.76 6.70 8.83
N TRP A 3 -4.95 7.70 7.99
CA TRP A 3 -4.75 7.56 6.55
C TRP A 3 -3.25 7.69 6.23
N ILE A 4 -2.76 6.84 5.34
CA ILE A 4 -1.35 6.79 4.94
C ILE A 4 -1.31 6.93 3.40
N PRO A 5 -0.56 7.92 2.86
CA PRO A 5 -0.42 8.08 1.42
C PRO A 5 0.16 6.84 0.75
N TYR A 6 -0.32 6.49 -0.44
CA TYR A 6 0.18 5.31 -1.15
C TYR A 6 1.67 5.43 -1.52
N SER A 7 2.14 6.66 -1.73
CA SER A 7 3.54 7.01 -2.02
C SER A 7 4.53 6.58 -0.93
N LYS A 8 4.08 6.30 0.30
CA LYS A 8 4.93 5.76 1.37
C LYS A 8 5.21 4.27 1.23
N PHE A 9 4.52 3.57 0.32
CA PHE A 9 4.72 2.15 0.06
C PHE A 9 5.60 1.97 -1.18
N THR A 10 6.66 1.19 -1.03
CA THR A 10 7.61 0.82 -2.09
C THR A 10 7.63 -0.68 -2.28
N ASN A 11 8.24 -1.15 -3.37
CA ASN A 11 8.36 -2.58 -3.68
C ASN A 11 7.02 -3.33 -3.60
N VAL A 12 5.95 -2.73 -4.15
CA VAL A 12 4.60 -3.29 -4.11
C VAL A 12 4.50 -4.44 -5.11
N GLN A 13 4.41 -5.67 -4.61
CA GLN A 13 4.35 -6.89 -5.41
C GLN A 13 3.05 -7.65 -5.13
N LYS A 14 2.36 -8.07 -6.19
CA LYS A 14 1.14 -8.89 -6.06
C LYS A 14 1.50 -10.29 -5.57
N ILE A 15 0.87 -10.72 -4.47
CA ILE A 15 1.04 -12.07 -3.91
C ILE A 15 -0.06 -12.99 -4.42
N SER A 16 -1.29 -12.51 -4.41
CA SER A 16 -2.46 -13.34 -4.71
C SER A 16 -3.65 -12.49 -5.13
N GLU A 17 -4.55 -13.09 -5.88
CA GLU A 17 -5.84 -12.53 -6.25
C GLU A 17 -6.93 -13.57 -6.02
N GLY A 18 -7.97 -13.16 -5.31
CA GLY A 18 -9.17 -13.97 -5.07
C GLY A 18 -10.43 -13.29 -5.61
N GLY A 19 -11.58 -13.89 -5.30
CA GLY A 19 -12.88 -13.33 -5.68
C GLY A 19 -13.16 -11.95 -5.09
N PHE A 20 -12.66 -11.67 -3.89
CA PHE A 20 -12.98 -10.46 -3.12
C PHE A 20 -11.91 -9.36 -3.17
N GLY A 21 -10.75 -9.61 -3.78
CA GLY A 21 -9.64 -8.67 -3.70
C GLY A 21 -8.32 -9.18 -4.24
N ILE A 22 -7.32 -8.31 -4.17
CA ILE A 22 -5.93 -8.56 -4.51
C ILE A 22 -5.08 -8.27 -3.28
N ILE A 23 -4.15 -9.17 -2.98
CA ILE A 23 -3.19 -9.03 -1.88
C ILE A 23 -1.83 -8.67 -2.47
N TYR A 24 -1.21 -7.64 -1.91
CA TYR A 24 0.14 -7.20 -2.26
C TYR A 24 1.03 -7.23 -1.02
N ARG A 25 2.30 -7.57 -1.24
CA ARG A 25 3.40 -7.33 -0.31
C ARG A 25 3.96 -5.96 -0.65
N ALA A 26 4.23 -5.13 0.35
CA ALA A 26 4.90 -3.85 0.15
C ALA A 26 5.87 -3.57 1.28
N THR A 27 6.81 -2.68 1.03
CA THR A 27 7.69 -2.10 2.03
C THR A 27 7.17 -0.71 2.38
N TRP A 28 6.75 -0.50 3.62
CA TRP A 28 6.33 0.81 4.11
C TRP A 28 7.54 1.58 4.65
N LEU A 29 7.82 2.73 4.04
CA LEU A 29 8.87 3.64 4.49
C LEU A 29 8.31 4.56 5.57
N VAL A 30 8.68 4.29 6.82
CA VAL A 30 8.35 5.17 7.94
C VAL A 30 9.34 6.31 7.94
N SER A 31 9.06 7.35 7.14
CA SER A 31 9.79 8.62 7.20
C SER A 31 9.70 9.16 8.64
N LYS A 32 10.82 9.21 9.35
CA LYS A 32 10.91 9.97 10.59
C LYS A 32 11.30 11.39 10.22
N ASP A 33 10.38 12.32 10.41
CA ASP A 33 10.67 13.76 10.40
C ASP A 33 11.57 14.17 11.59
N ASP A 34 12.01 13.23 12.44
CA ASP A 34 12.91 13.52 13.56
C ASP A 34 14.09 12.54 13.60
N PHE A 35 15.24 13.11 13.27
CA PHE A 35 16.61 12.83 13.70
C PHE A 35 16.92 11.46 14.34
N ARG A 36 17.97 10.84 13.78
CA ARG A 36 18.77 9.70 14.25
C ARG A 36 18.32 8.33 13.72
N ASP A 37 19.07 7.94 12.70
CA ASP A 37 19.58 6.62 12.38
C ASP A 37 18.58 5.48 12.16
N MET A 38 18.69 4.96 10.93
CA MET A 38 18.04 3.82 10.30
C MET A 38 16.64 4.09 9.73
N ASP A 39 16.58 4.17 8.40
CA ASP A 39 15.35 4.04 7.63
C ASP A 39 14.60 2.79 8.09
N LYS A 40 13.56 2.98 8.91
CA LYS A 40 12.71 1.87 9.33
C LYS A 40 11.76 1.56 8.19
N SER A 41 12.15 0.55 7.42
CA SER A 41 11.31 -0.06 6.41
C SER A 41 10.61 -1.28 7.00
N GLU A 42 9.28 -1.31 6.99
CA GLU A 42 8.51 -2.47 7.45
C GLU A 42 7.90 -3.21 6.26
N THR A 43 7.95 -4.54 6.25
CA THR A 43 7.20 -5.33 5.27
C THR A 43 5.75 -5.43 5.73
N ILE A 44 4.82 -5.00 4.89
CA ILE A 44 3.40 -5.00 5.16
C ILE A 44 2.60 -5.75 4.09
N ILE A 45 1.35 -6.07 4.42
CA ILE A 45 0.38 -6.63 3.49
C ILE A 45 -0.68 -5.57 3.16
N LEU A 46 -0.79 -5.24 1.88
CA LEU A 46 -1.85 -4.38 1.35
C LEU A 46 -2.95 -5.27 0.76
N LYS A 47 -4.19 -5.10 1.24
CA LYS A 47 -5.36 -5.76 0.66
C LYS A 47 -6.19 -4.74 -0.09
N ARG A 48 -6.26 -4.88 -1.41
CA ARG A 48 -7.16 -4.12 -2.26
C ARG A 48 -8.46 -4.90 -2.45
N PHE A 49 -9.58 -4.34 -2.03
CA PHE A 49 -10.88 -4.93 -2.31
C PHE A 49 -11.27 -4.71 -3.77
N LYS A 50 -11.79 -5.74 -4.42
CA LYS A 50 -12.43 -5.62 -5.72
C LYS A 50 -13.83 -5.07 -5.47
N ASN A 51 -13.97 -3.75 -5.50
CA ASN A 51 -15.29 -3.15 -5.37
C ASN A 51 -16.12 -3.62 -6.56
N SER A 52 -17.23 -4.31 -6.30
CA SER A 52 -18.25 -4.52 -7.32
C SER A 52 -18.87 -3.16 -7.64
N GLN A 53 -19.09 -2.92 -8.93
CA GLN A 53 -19.54 -1.68 -9.56
C GLN A 53 -18.38 -0.76 -9.99
N GLY A 54 -18.16 -0.79 -11.31
CA GLY A 54 -16.96 -0.30 -11.99
C GLY A 54 -16.67 1.18 -11.79
N LYS A 55 -15.43 1.53 -12.18
CA LYS A 55 -14.87 2.89 -12.22
C LYS A 55 -14.14 3.40 -10.96
N ILE A 56 -13.65 2.51 -10.08
CA ILE A 56 -12.72 2.86 -8.98
C ILE A 56 -11.34 2.22 -9.20
N SER A 57 -10.78 2.35 -10.41
CA SER A 57 -9.47 1.73 -10.71
C SER A 57 -8.37 2.70 -11.08
N LYS A 58 -8.67 3.89 -11.60
CA LYS A 58 -7.66 4.86 -12.05
C LYS A 58 -7.27 5.85 -10.95
N ASP A 59 -8.24 6.31 -10.18
CA ASP A 59 -8.00 7.39 -9.21
C ASP A 59 -7.28 6.93 -7.93
N PHE A 60 -7.29 5.63 -7.64
CA PHE A 60 -6.54 5.04 -6.52
C PHE A 60 -5.07 4.77 -6.82
N LEU A 61 -4.66 4.80 -8.10
CA LEU A 61 -3.28 4.52 -8.52
C LEU A 61 -2.51 5.79 -8.94
N ASN A 62 -3.21 6.91 -9.10
CA ASN A 62 -2.66 8.19 -9.54
C ASN A 62 -2.80 9.26 -8.44
N GLU A 63 -2.33 8.94 -7.23
CA GLU A 63 -1.97 10.01 -6.28
C GLU A 63 -0.59 10.56 -6.63
#